data_AF-A0A8T5L0X2-F1
#
_entry.id   AF-A0A8T5L0X2-F1
#
_cell.length_a   1.000
_cell.length_b   1.000
_cell.length_c   1.000
_cell.angle_alpha   90.00
_cell.angle_beta   90.00
_cell.angle_gamma   90.00
#
_symmetry.space_group_name_H-M   'P 1'
#
loop_
_entity.id
_entity.type
_entity.pdbx_description
1 polymer ?
#
loop_
_entity_poly.entity_id
_entity_poly.type
_entity_poly.pdbx_seq_one_letter_code
_entity_poly.pdbx_strand_id
1 'polypeptide(L)'
;MAKRPMGVTIIAVIGIIFAILGILGSIASLGIFTLIPTMVGGAEFTILGALMMPIMALSLIISIISLLGFYWLLQMKKNGWTLTIVLQIISIFTGLLTLVGWIIPLIIVIYLWMKKGLFK
;
A
#
# COMPACT_ATOMS: atom_id res chain seq x y z
N MET A 1 15.44 -24.35 -10.78
CA MET A 1 14.55 -23.19 -10.56
C MET A 1 15.28 -21.95 -11.05
N ALA A 2 14.70 -21.18 -11.99
CA ALA A 2 15.34 -19.94 -12.45
C ALA A 2 15.61 -19.04 -11.24
N LYS A 3 16.85 -18.57 -11.08
CA LYS A 3 17.27 -17.75 -9.95
C LYS A 3 16.42 -16.48 -9.94
N ARG A 4 15.71 -16.25 -8.82
CA ARG A 4 14.89 -15.04 -8.66
C ARG A 4 15.75 -13.79 -8.88
N PRO A 5 15.31 -12.80 -9.65
CA PRO A 5 16.00 -11.52 -9.75
C PRO A 5 16.06 -10.88 -8.35
N MET A 6 17.25 -10.45 -7.95
CA MET A 6 17.46 -9.82 -6.65
C MET A 6 16.56 -8.59 -6.47
N GLY A 7 16.38 -7.78 -7.51
CA GLY A 7 15.52 -6.59 -7.47
C GLY A 7 14.04 -6.89 -7.20
N VAL A 8 13.48 -7.98 -7.74
CA VAL A 8 12.08 -8.37 -7.43
C VAL A 8 11.95 -8.77 -5.95
N THR A 9 12.98 -9.42 -5.41
CA THR A 9 13.02 -9.83 -4.00
C THR A 9 13.09 -8.60 -3.09
N ILE A 10 13.96 -7.64 -3.41
CA ILE A 10 14.11 -6.38 -2.66
C ILE A 10 12.79 -5.61 -2.67
N ILE A 11 12.17 -5.41 -3.85
CA ILE A 11 10.88 -4.70 -3.98
C ILE A 11 9.81 -5.38 -3.13
N ALA A 12 9.73 -6.71 -3.17
CA ALA A 12 8.69 -7.42 -2.46
C ALA A 12 8.91 -7.42 -0.93
N VAL A 13 10.15 -7.57 -0.46
CA VAL A 13 10.47 -7.49 0.99
C VAL A 13 10.22 -6.08 1.52
N ILE A 14 10.73 -5.06 0.84
CA ILE A 14 10.50 -3.66 1.23
C ILE A 14 9.01 -3.33 1.20
N GLY A 15 8.31 -3.76 0.15
CA GLY A 15 6.86 -3.58 0.00
C GLY A 15 6.06 -4.25 1.12
N ILE A 16 6.44 -5.46 1.55
CA ILE A 16 5.84 -6.14 2.70
C ILE A 16 6.04 -5.33 3.98
N ILE A 17 7.24 -4.83 4.23
CA ILE A 17 7.53 -4.01 5.42
C ILE A 17 6.63 -2.76 5.43
N PHE A 18 6.57 -2.03 4.31
CA PHE A 18 5.71 -0.85 4.21
C PHE A 18 4.22 -1.19 4.32
N ALA A 19 3.77 -2.32 3.78
CA ALA A 19 2.39 -2.76 3.92
C ALA A 19 2.05 -3.09 5.39
N ILE A 20 2.96 -3.75 6.12
CA ILE A 20 2.80 -4.01 7.56
C ILE A 20 2.74 -2.69 8.34
N LEU A 21 3.66 -1.74 8.07
CA LEU A 21 3.63 -0.42 8.68
C LEU A 21 2.34 0.34 8.35
N GLY A 22 1.83 0.23 7.12
CA GLY A 22 0.56 0.80 6.70
C GLY A 22 -0.65 0.19 7.42
N ILE A 23 -0.64 -1.14 7.64
CA ILE A 23 -1.66 -1.83 8.44
C ILE A 23 -1.63 -1.32 9.88
N LEU A 24 -0.45 -1.32 10.52
CA LEU A 24 -0.29 -0.86 11.91
C LEU A 24 -0.70 0.61 12.06
N GLY A 25 -0.27 1.47 11.13
CA GLY A 25 -0.62 2.89 11.12
C GLY A 25 -2.12 3.11 10.91
N SER A 26 -2.76 2.33 10.04
CA SER A 26 -4.21 2.43 9.80
C SER A 26 -5.02 1.95 11.01
N ILE A 27 -4.61 0.84 11.64
CA ILE A 27 -5.25 0.34 12.88
C ILE A 27 -5.10 1.37 14.01
N ALA A 28 -3.90 1.90 14.21
CA ALA A 28 -3.66 2.93 15.21
C ALA A 28 -4.51 4.18 14.95
N SER A 29 -4.57 4.64 13.69
CA SER A 29 -5.36 5.80 13.30
C SER A 29 -6.86 5.57 13.50
N LEU A 30 -7.39 4.39 13.17
CA LEU A 30 -8.78 4.02 13.46
C LEU A 30 -9.08 4.08 14.97
N GLY A 31 -8.16 3.59 15.81
CA GLY A 31 -8.27 3.72 17.26
C GLY A 31 -8.28 5.18 17.72
N ILE A 32 -7.42 6.03 17.14
CA ILE A 32 -7.36 7.45 17.48
C ILE A 32 -8.66 8.18 17.07
N PHE A 33 -9.14 8.00 15.83
CA PHE A 33 -10.32 8.70 15.32
C PHE A 33 -11.64 8.24 15.94
N THR A 34 -11.69 7.05 16.55
CA THR A 34 -12.82 6.62 17.38
C THR A 34 -12.83 7.28 18.76
N LEU A 35 -11.65 7.62 19.31
CA LEU A 35 -11.50 8.22 20.64
C LEU A 35 -11.49 9.76 20.62
N ILE A 36 -11.12 10.40 19.51
CA ILE A 36 -11.11 11.87 19.39
C ILE A 36 -12.43 12.55 19.83
N PRO A 37 -13.62 12.06 19.41
CA PRO A 37 -14.89 12.67 19.80
C PRO A 37 -15.14 12.64 21.32
N THR A 38 -14.62 11.62 22.02
CA THR A 38 -14.82 11.44 23.47
C THR A 38 -13.73 12.12 24.30
N MET A 39 -12.52 12.29 23.77
CA MET A 39 -11.39 12.88 24.49
C MET A 39 -11.34 14.41 24.42
N VAL A 40 -11.67 15.00 23.27
CA VAL A 40 -11.52 16.45 23.05
C VAL A 40 -12.84 17.19 23.27
N GLY A 41 -13.96 16.54 22.94
CA GLY A 41 -15.28 17.18 22.93
C GLY A 41 -15.43 18.22 21.83
N GLY A 42 -16.67 18.42 21.35
CA GLY A 42 -17.00 19.40 20.32
C GLY A 42 -17.47 18.79 19.01
N ALA A 43 -18.47 19.42 18.39
CA ALA A 43 -19.13 18.93 17.18
C ALA A 43 -18.16 18.78 15.99
N GLU A 44 -17.17 19.66 15.88
CA GLU A 44 -16.17 19.64 14.80
C GLU A 44 -15.28 18.39 14.83
N PHE A 45 -14.84 17.97 16.02
CA PHE A 45 -14.01 16.79 16.21
C PHE A 45 -14.81 15.48 16.02
N THR A 46 -16.10 15.48 16.36
CA THR A 46 -17.01 14.38 16.06
C THR A 46 -17.18 14.18 14.55
N ILE A 47 -17.38 15.27 13.80
CA ILE A 47 -17.52 15.23 12.33
C ILE A 47 -16.20 14.77 11.69
N LEU A 48 -15.06 15.31 12.15
CA LEU A 48 -13.74 14.90 11.67
C LEU A 48 -13.51 13.40 11.88
N GLY A 49 -13.78 12.88 13.09
CA GLY A 49 -13.67 11.46 13.39
C GLY A 49 -14.55 10.59 12.48
N ALA A 50 -15.81 10.99 12.29
CA ALA A 50 -16.75 10.28 11.43
C ALA A 50 -16.33 10.25 9.95
N LEU A 51 -15.72 11.33 9.44
CA LEU A 51 -15.24 11.41 8.05
C LEU A 51 -13.91 10.68 7.85
N MET A 52 -13.01 10.73 8.84
CA MET A 52 -11.70 10.09 8.73
C MET A 52 -11.77 8.57 8.90
N MET A 53 -12.74 8.05 9.66
CA MET A 53 -12.90 6.61 9.88
C MET A 53 -13.02 5.78 8.59
N PRO A 54 -13.93 6.09 7.64
CA PRO A 54 -14.01 5.39 6.36
C PRO A 54 -12.72 5.45 5.55
N ILE A 55 -12.02 6.60 5.57
CA ILE A 55 -10.77 6.78 4.83
C ILE A 55 -9.66 5.90 5.43
N MET A 56 -9.55 5.84 6.75
CA MET A 56 -8.57 4.98 7.42
C MET A 56 -8.92 3.50 7.25
N ALA A 57 -10.20 3.13 7.23
CA ALA A 57 -10.64 1.77 6.94
C ALA A 57 -10.31 1.34 5.51
N LEU A 58 -10.50 2.24 4.53
CA LEU A 58 -10.06 2.03 3.14
C LEU A 58 -8.53 1.86 3.05
N SER A 59 -7.78 2.71 3.77
CA SER A 59 -6.31 2.61 3.82
C SER A 59 -5.83 1.27 4.41
N LEU A 60 -6.52 0.77 5.44
CA LEU A 60 -6.27 -0.55 6.01
C LEU A 60 -6.50 -1.66 4.97
N ILE A 61 -7.63 -1.62 4.27
CA ILE A 61 -7.96 -2.59 3.21
C ILE A 61 -6.89 -2.57 2.11
N ILE A 62 -6.50 -1.39 1.63
CA ILE A 62 -5.46 -1.23 0.61
C ILE A 62 -4.12 -1.79 1.10
N SER A 63 -3.77 -1.57 2.37
CA SER A 63 -2.53 -2.08 2.97
C SER A 63 -2.51 -3.60 3.05
N ILE A 64 -3.65 -4.23 3.41
CA ILE A 64 -3.81 -5.69 3.42
C ILE A 64 -3.70 -6.27 2.00
N ILE A 65 -4.37 -5.66 1.02
CA ILE A 65 -4.29 -6.07 -0.38
C ILE A 65 -2.85 -5.93 -0.90
N SER A 66 -2.15 -4.86 -0.51
CA SER A 66 -0.75 -4.64 -0.86
C SER A 66 0.16 -5.72 -0.28
N LEU A 67 -0.06 -6.09 0.99
CA LEU A 67 0.67 -7.19 1.62
C LEU A 67 0.51 -8.51 0.84
N LEU A 68 -0.72 -8.85 0.46
CA LEU A 68 -1.00 -10.02 -0.37
C LEU A 68 -0.32 -9.93 -1.75
N GLY A 69 -0.34 -8.75 -2.38
CA GLY A 69 0.31 -8.49 -3.66
C GLY A 69 1.81 -8.74 -3.61
N PHE A 70 2.50 -8.15 -2.64
CA PHE A 70 3.94 -8.34 -2.47
C PHE A 70 4.30 -9.75 -2.02
N TYR A 71 3.46 -10.41 -1.22
CA TYR A 71 3.64 -11.82 -0.87
C TYR A 71 3.55 -12.74 -2.09
N TRP A 72 2.58 -12.52 -2.98
CA TRP A 72 2.49 -13.28 -4.23
C TRP A 72 3.58 -12.90 -5.24
N LEU A 73 4.05 -11.65 -5.21
CA LEU A 73 5.22 -11.21 -5.96
C LEU A 73 6.49 -11.97 -5.49
N LEU A 74 6.64 -12.15 -4.18
CA LEU A 74 7.61 -13.07 -3.56
C LEU A 74 7.38 -14.53 -3.90
N GLN A 75 6.30 -14.92 -4.57
CA GLN A 75 6.11 -16.28 -5.08
C GLN A 75 6.35 -16.37 -6.60
N MET A 76 6.72 -15.26 -7.25
CA MET A 76 6.74 -15.11 -8.72
C MET A 76 5.39 -15.46 -9.38
N LYS A 77 4.29 -15.27 -8.67
CA LYS A 77 2.96 -15.54 -9.21
C LYS A 77 2.51 -14.40 -10.12
N LYS A 78 1.94 -14.73 -11.28
CA LYS A 78 1.38 -13.73 -12.22
C LYS A 78 0.34 -12.83 -11.56
N ASN A 79 -0.50 -13.39 -10.69
CA ASN A 79 -1.49 -12.62 -9.93
C ASN A 79 -0.85 -11.57 -9.01
N GLY A 80 0.29 -11.90 -8.39
CA GLY A 80 1.04 -10.97 -7.54
C GLY A 80 1.66 -9.83 -8.35
N TRP A 81 2.18 -10.13 -9.55
CA TRP A 81 2.65 -9.12 -10.48
C TRP A 81 1.53 -8.15 -10.89
N THR A 82 0.39 -8.67 -11.35
CA THR A 82 -0.74 -7.83 -11.77
C THR A 82 -1.24 -6.94 -10.63
N LEU A 83 -1.44 -7.52 -9.44
CA LEU A 83 -1.91 -6.77 -8.28
C LEU A 83 -0.93 -5.66 -7.89
N THR A 84 0.37 -5.97 -7.86
CA THR A 84 1.40 -4.99 -7.53
C THR A 84 1.42 -3.84 -8.55
N ILE A 85 1.34 -4.14 -9.85
CA ILE A 85 1.30 -3.11 -10.89
C ILE A 85 0.09 -2.19 -10.70
N VAL A 86 -1.11 -2.76 -10.49
CA VAL A 86 -2.33 -1.96 -10.28
C VAL A 86 -2.19 -1.05 -9.07
N LEU A 87 -1.70 -1.58 -7.94
CA LEU A 87 -1.50 -0.79 -6.72
C LEU A 87 -0.47 0.32 -6.91
N GLN A 88 0.62 0.06 -7.64
CA GLN A 88 1.62 1.08 -7.92
C GLN A 88 1.09 2.15 -8.87
N ILE A 89 0.25 1.80 -9.85
CA ILE A 89 -0.43 2.79 -10.71
C ILE A 89 -1.34 3.70 -9.88
N ILE A 90 -2.14 3.14 -8.97
CA ILE A 90 -2.95 3.95 -8.03
C ILE A 90 -2.04 4.85 -7.18
N SER A 91 -0.90 4.33 -6.73
CA SER A 91 0.09 5.10 -5.96
C SER A 91 0.73 6.23 -6.77
N ILE A 92 0.92 6.06 -8.08
CA ILE A 92 1.36 7.14 -8.98
C ILE A 92 0.32 8.25 -9.00
N PHE A 93 -0.96 7.93 -9.25
CA PHE A 93 -2.02 8.93 -9.34
C PHE A 93 -2.21 9.71 -8.04
N THR A 94 -2.16 9.02 -6.90
CA THR A 94 -2.24 9.68 -5.59
C THR A 94 -0.97 10.47 -5.25
N GLY A 95 0.20 9.97 -5.64
CA GLY A 95 1.51 10.62 -5.43
C GLY A 95 1.76 11.83 -6.34
N LEU A 96 1.03 11.99 -7.44
CA LEU A 96 1.07 13.23 -8.25
C LEU A 96 0.62 14.45 -7.43
N LEU A 97 -0.21 14.25 -6.41
CA LEU A 97 -0.65 15.31 -5.50
C LEU A 97 0.48 15.83 -4.59
N THR A 98 1.58 15.08 -4.45
CA THR A 98 2.70 15.41 -3.55
C THR A 98 4.00 15.74 -4.30
N LEU A 99 3.93 16.03 -5.61
CA LEU A 99 5.02 16.41 -6.55
C LEU A 99 6.15 15.37 -6.76
N VAL A 100 6.56 14.63 -5.73
CA VAL A 100 7.70 13.68 -5.76
C VAL A 100 7.25 12.25 -5.46
N GLY A 101 6.06 12.06 -4.89
CA GLY A 101 5.56 10.75 -4.45
C GLY A 101 5.33 9.73 -5.58
N TRP A 102 5.29 10.16 -6.84
CA TRP A 102 5.04 9.29 -8.00
C TRP A 102 6.30 8.61 -8.56
N ILE A 103 7.50 9.10 -8.24
CA ILE A 103 8.76 8.66 -8.88
C ILE A 103 9.08 7.20 -8.51
N ILE A 104 9.03 6.87 -7.21
CA ILE A 104 9.35 5.52 -6.72
C ILE A 104 8.36 4.49 -7.28
N PRO A 105 7.03 4.70 -7.19
CA PRO A 105 6.05 3.81 -7.82
C PRO A 105 6.30 3.60 -9.32
N LEU A 106 6.64 4.66 -10.06
CA LEU A 106 6.90 4.57 -11.50
C LEU A 106 8.11 3.68 -11.81
N ILE A 107 9.21 3.83 -11.07
CA ILE A 107 10.41 2.99 -11.24
C ILE A 107 10.07 1.52 -10.99
N ILE A 108 9.28 1.22 -9.95
CA ILE A 108 8.84 -0.14 -9.63
C ILE A 108 7.99 -0.72 -10.77
N VAL A 109 7.04 0.05 -11.30
CA VAL A 109 6.19 -0.38 -12.44
C VAL A 109 7.05 -0.74 -13.65
N ILE A 110 7.94 0.16 -14.07
CA ILE A 110 8.81 -0.06 -15.24
C ILE A 110 9.67 -1.32 -15.03
N TYR A 111 10.29 -1.46 -13.86
CA TYR A 111 11.14 -2.61 -13.54
C TYR A 111 10.37 -3.93 -13.58
N LEU A 112 9.21 -3.99 -12.92
CA LEU A 112 8.38 -5.20 -12.90
C LEU A 112 7.82 -5.52 -14.29
N TRP A 113 7.53 -4.50 -15.11
CA TRP A 113 7.07 -4.69 -16.48
C TRP A 113 8.15 -5.34 -17.38
N MET A 114 9.40 -4.89 -17.25
CA MET A 114 10.54 -5.50 -17.97
C MET A 114 10.77 -6.97 -17.58
N LYS A 115 10.34 -7.37 -16.38
CA LYS A 115 10.48 -8.74 -15.87
C LYS A 115 9.21 -9.58 -15.97
N LYS A 116 8.17 -9.10 -16.70
CA LYS A 116 6.87 -9.78 -16.83
C LYS A 116 6.96 -11.26 -17.22
N GLY A 117 7.92 -11.63 -18.07
CA GLY A 117 8.10 -13.00 -18.56
C GLY A 117 8.61 -14.01 -17.51
N LEU A 118 9.00 -13.54 -16.32
CA LEU A 118 9.47 -14.39 -15.22
C LEU A 118 8.35 -14.83 -14.28
N PHE A 119 7.17 -14.19 -14.35
CA PHE A 119 6.04 -14.49 -13.47
C PHE A 119 5.15 -15.56 -14.11
N LYS A 120 4.83 -16.61 -13.35
CA LYS A 120 4.00 -17.74 -13.80
C LYS A 120 2.67 -17.77 -13.05
#